data_AF-A0ABD6XWV5-F1
#
_entry.id   AF-A0ABD6XWV5-F1
#
_cell.length_a   1.000
_cell.length_b   1.000
_cell.length_c   1.000
_cell.angle_alpha   90.00
_cell.angle_beta   90.00
_cell.angle_gamma   90.00
#
_symmetry.space_group_name_H-M   'P 1'
#
loop_
_entity.id
_entity.type
_entity.pdbx_description
1 polymer ?
#
loop_
_entity_poly.entity_id
_entity_poly.type
_entity_poly.pdbx_seq_one_letter_code
_entity_poly.pdbx_strand_id
1 'polypeptide(L)'
;MGRHREFDAEVALEAALVVFWKNGYEGTSFDDLTRATGVARPSLYATFGNKESLFRKALERYEVRYMAFMTGALQEPNVHDAVRLILNGMLDTHTLGGECRGCLGINGALACSEGAETIRQELITRRIGSETALLERLKRAKHEGELSSSADCEMLAKYLMTVAQGMAVQAKAGVTREKLQPMVDYVISGWSR
;
A
#
# COMPACT_ATOMS: atom_id res chain seq x y z
N MET A 1 10.34 41.51 7.99
CA MET A 1 10.65 40.29 7.20
C MET A 1 10.83 39.14 8.18
N GLY A 2 9.77 38.36 8.38
CA GLY A 2 9.68 37.37 9.46
C GLY A 2 10.45 36.10 9.12
N ARG A 3 11.37 35.71 9.99
CA ARG A 3 12.08 34.43 9.92
C ARG A 3 11.06 33.31 10.12
N HIS A 4 10.54 32.76 9.02
CA HIS A 4 9.75 31.52 9.09
C HIS A 4 10.57 30.48 9.85
N ARG A 5 10.01 29.88 10.90
CA ARG A 5 10.58 28.65 11.47
C ARG A 5 10.65 27.66 10.31
N GLU A 6 11.86 27.26 9.92
CA GLU A 6 12.03 26.11 9.04
C GLU A 6 11.39 24.91 9.74
N PHE A 7 10.45 24.27 9.05
CA PHE A 7 9.85 23.03 9.50
C PHE A 7 10.59 21.88 8.85
N ASP A 8 10.59 20.71 9.50
CA ASP A 8 11.15 19.51 8.91
C ASP A 8 10.17 18.95 7.86
N ALA A 9 10.59 19.00 6.59
CA ALA A 9 9.78 18.56 5.46
C ALA A 9 9.44 17.07 5.53
N GLU A 10 10.34 16.23 6.07
CA GLU A 10 10.09 14.80 6.18
C GLU A 10 9.10 14.48 7.28
N VAL A 11 9.16 15.20 8.41
CA VAL A 11 8.15 15.11 9.48
C VAL A 11 6.78 15.55 8.96
N ALA A 12 6.72 16.65 8.20
CA ALA A 12 5.47 17.11 7.59
C ALA A 12 4.94 16.10 6.55
N LEU A 13 5.81 15.49 5.74
CA LEU A 13 5.42 14.50 4.76
C LEU A 13 4.84 13.24 5.42
N GLU A 14 5.45 12.75 6.50
CA GLU A 14 4.92 11.60 7.26
C GLU A 14 3.56 11.91 7.89
N ALA A 15 3.38 13.11 8.46
CA ALA A 15 2.08 13.52 8.98
C ALA A 15 1.01 13.62 7.88
N ALA A 16 1.35 14.17 6.71
CA ALA A 16 0.46 14.22 5.55
C ALA A 16 0.11 12.81 5.04
N LEU A 17 1.10 11.91 4.97
CA LEU A 17 0.92 10.52 4.59
C LEU A 17 -0.12 9.83 5.46
N VAL A 18 -0.08 10.02 6.78
CA VAL A 18 -1.05 9.41 7.71
C VAL A 18 -2.47 9.91 7.44
N VAL A 19 -2.64 11.21 7.15
CA VAL A 19 -3.96 11.78 6.79
C VAL A 19 -4.47 11.18 5.49
N PHE A 20 -3.63 11.12 4.45
CA PHE A 20 -4.01 10.52 3.17
C PHE A 20 -4.32 9.04 3.28
N TRP A 21 -3.58 8.30 4.10
CA TRP A 21 -3.82 6.87 4.32
C TRP A 21 -5.20 6.65 4.95
N LYS A 22 -5.56 7.51 5.90
CA LYS A 22 -6.87 7.44 6.56
C LYS A 22 -8.01 7.92 5.66
N ASN A 23 -7.85 9.02 4.93
CA ASN A 23 -8.98 9.69 4.29
C ASN A 23 -9.02 9.51 2.76
N GLY A 24 -7.96 8.95 2.16
CA GLY A 24 -7.76 8.96 0.72
C GLY A 24 -7.39 10.35 0.19
N TYR A 25 -7.14 10.44 -1.12
CA TYR A 25 -6.77 11.70 -1.77
C TYR A 25 -7.92 12.72 -1.75
N GLU A 26 -9.13 12.31 -2.13
CA GLU A 26 -10.29 13.21 -2.22
C GLU A 26 -10.82 13.62 -0.85
N GLY A 27 -10.89 12.68 0.09
CA GLY A 27 -11.34 12.93 1.46
C GLY A 27 -10.36 13.76 2.30
N THR A 28 -9.21 14.16 1.74
CA THR A 28 -8.23 15.01 2.41
C THR A 28 -8.30 16.44 1.88
N SER A 29 -8.58 17.39 2.77
CA SER A 29 -8.49 18.82 2.50
C SER A 29 -7.12 19.39 2.87
N PHE A 30 -6.78 20.57 2.36
CA PHE A 30 -5.58 21.28 2.81
C PHE A 30 -5.65 21.69 4.28
N ASP A 31 -6.84 21.87 4.85
CA ASP A 31 -6.99 22.19 6.28
C ASP A 31 -6.74 20.98 7.18
N ASP A 32 -7.01 19.77 6.69
CA ASP A 32 -6.60 18.55 7.37
C ASP A 32 -5.08 18.42 7.36
N LEU A 33 -4.45 18.73 6.22
CA LEU A 33 -3.00 18.69 6.06
C LEU A 33 -2.30 19.72 6.94
N THR A 34 -2.76 20.98 6.98
CA THR A 34 -2.16 22.01 7.84
C THR A 34 -2.31 21.65 9.31
N ARG A 35 -3.48 21.13 9.72
CA ARG A 35 -3.73 20.70 11.10
C ARG A 35 -2.85 19.53 11.52
N ALA A 36 -2.68 18.53 10.65
CA ALA A 36 -1.87 17.35 10.96
C ALA A 36 -0.37 17.65 10.94
N THR A 37 0.10 18.48 10.02
CA THR A 37 1.52 18.82 9.88
C THR A 37 1.96 19.92 10.84
N GLY A 38 1.03 20.75 11.32
CA GLY A 38 1.35 21.99 12.05
C GLY A 38 1.94 23.09 11.15
N VAL A 39 1.96 22.89 9.83
CA VAL A 39 2.59 23.79 8.87
C VAL A 39 1.52 24.65 8.20
N ALA A 40 1.77 25.96 8.10
CA ALA A 40 0.86 26.88 7.44
C ALA A 40 0.73 26.56 5.94
N ARG A 41 -0.49 26.75 5.39
CA ARG A 41 -0.81 26.44 3.99
C ARG A 41 0.21 27.00 2.98
N PRO A 42 0.65 28.28 3.06
CA PRO A 42 1.64 28.81 2.11
C PRO A 42 2.98 28.05 2.13
N SER A 43 3.44 27.61 3.31
CA SER A 43 4.68 26.86 3.47
C SER A 43 4.57 25.43 2.93
N LEU A 44 3.41 24.78 3.10
CA LEU A 44 3.15 23.49 2.45
C LEU A 44 3.15 23.62 0.93
N TYR A 45 2.51 24.65 0.38
CA TYR A 45 2.51 24.89 -1.07
C TYR A 45 3.91 25.16 -1.61
N ALA A 46 4.69 26.00 -0.92
CA ALA A 46 6.05 26.33 -1.33
C ALA A 46 6.98 25.09 -1.34
N THR A 47 6.74 24.13 -0.46
CA THR A 47 7.62 22.96 -0.28
C THR A 47 7.19 21.76 -1.13
N PHE A 48 5.90 21.48 -1.19
CA PHE A 48 5.37 20.27 -1.80
C PHE A 48 4.55 20.52 -3.07
N GLY A 49 4.35 21.79 -3.45
CA GLY A 49 3.49 22.15 -4.57
C GLY A 49 2.02 22.03 -4.19
N ASN A 50 1.22 21.37 -5.03
CA ASN A 50 -0.21 21.22 -4.78
C ASN A 50 -0.53 19.91 -4.02
N LYS A 51 -1.82 19.66 -3.76
CA LYS A 51 -2.26 18.43 -3.06
C LYS A 51 -1.83 17.17 -3.81
N GLU A 52 -1.88 17.19 -5.14
CA GLU A 52 -1.50 16.05 -5.99
C GLU A 52 -0.01 15.73 -5.84
N SER A 53 0.85 16.74 -5.97
CA SER A 53 2.30 16.60 -5.78
C SER A 53 2.66 16.09 -4.38
N LEU A 54 2.00 16.61 -3.34
CA LEU A 54 2.18 16.13 -1.97
C LEU A 54 1.68 14.69 -1.80
N PHE A 55 0.56 14.31 -2.42
CA PHE A 55 0.06 12.94 -2.40
C PHE A 55 1.01 11.96 -3.08
N ARG A 56 1.58 12.32 -4.24
CA ARG A 56 2.57 11.49 -4.96
C ARG A 56 3.82 11.25 -4.10
N LYS A 57 4.33 12.29 -3.43
CA LYS A 57 5.43 12.16 -2.46
C LYS A 57 5.06 11.26 -1.28
N ALA A 58 3.83 11.36 -0.79
CA ALA A 58 3.34 10.48 0.27
C ALA A 58 3.21 9.03 -0.21
N LEU A 59 2.81 8.77 -1.46
CA LEU A 59 2.80 7.43 -2.05
C LEU A 59 4.20 6.85 -2.18
N GLU A 60 5.17 7.63 -2.68
CA GLU A 60 6.57 7.21 -2.76
C GLU A 60 7.11 6.85 -1.37
N ARG A 61 6.87 7.71 -0.38
CA ARG A 61 7.27 7.45 1.00
C ARG A 61 6.58 6.21 1.56
N TYR A 62 5.30 6.01 1.23
CA TYR A 62 4.55 4.84 1.65
C TYR A 62 5.15 3.55 1.11
N GLU A 63 5.52 3.52 -0.17
CA GLU A 63 6.13 2.34 -0.79
C GLU A 63 7.50 2.02 -0.20
N VAL A 64 8.38 3.03 -0.10
CA VAL A 64 9.73 2.85 0.43
C VAL A 64 9.72 2.42 1.89
N ARG A 65 8.75 2.87 2.69
CA ARG A 65 8.73 2.63 4.13
C ARG A 65 7.90 1.41 4.53
N TYR A 66 6.71 1.26 3.97
CA TYR A 66 5.73 0.26 4.41
C TYR A 66 5.57 -0.90 3.43
N MET A 67 5.99 -0.76 2.18
CA MET A 67 5.93 -1.84 1.17
C MET A 67 7.29 -2.42 0.80
N ALA A 68 8.39 -1.96 1.42
CA ALA A 68 9.75 -2.44 1.12
C ALA A 68 9.94 -3.95 1.32
N PHE A 69 9.12 -4.59 2.17
CA PHE A 69 9.14 -6.05 2.34
C PHE A 69 8.88 -6.79 1.03
N MET A 70 8.12 -6.21 0.09
CA MET A 70 7.78 -6.84 -1.19
C MET A 70 9.04 -7.23 -1.98
N THR A 71 10.03 -6.34 -2.04
CA THR A 71 11.27 -6.60 -2.78
C THR A 71 12.02 -7.77 -2.20
N GLY A 72 12.15 -7.85 -0.87
CA GLY A 72 12.80 -8.97 -0.19
C GLY A 72 12.02 -10.27 -0.37
N ALA A 73 10.71 -10.23 -0.16
CA ALA A 73 9.85 -11.40 -0.26
C ALA A 73 9.87 -12.03 -1.67
N LEU A 74 9.89 -11.22 -2.73
CA LEU A 74 10.00 -11.71 -4.11
C LEU A 74 11.35 -12.38 -4.42
N GLN A 75 12.39 -12.12 -3.62
CA GLN A 75 13.70 -12.77 -3.77
C GLN A 75 13.85 -14.04 -2.93
N GLU A 76 12.87 -14.38 -2.09
CA GLU A 76 12.95 -15.62 -1.31
C GLU A 76 13.12 -16.83 -2.22
N PRO A 77 14.09 -17.73 -1.92
CA PRO A 77 14.31 -18.93 -2.70
C PRO A 77 13.10 -19.83 -2.75
N ASN A 78 12.35 -19.93 -1.64
CA ASN A 78 11.15 -20.73 -1.57
C ASN A 78 9.90 -19.90 -1.89
N VAL A 79 9.05 -20.37 -2.81
CA VAL A 79 7.86 -19.62 -3.25
C VAL A 79 6.79 -19.52 -2.15
N HIS A 80 6.66 -20.53 -1.30
CA HIS A 80 5.73 -20.48 -0.17
C HIS A 80 6.18 -19.45 0.86
N ASP A 81 7.49 -19.35 1.10
CA ASP A 81 8.06 -18.33 1.99
C ASP A 81 7.87 -16.93 1.40
N ALA A 82 8.10 -16.76 0.09
CA ALA A 82 7.83 -15.52 -0.63
C ALA A 82 6.38 -15.04 -0.42
N VAL A 83 5.41 -15.93 -0.67
CA VAL A 83 3.98 -15.62 -0.53
C VAL A 83 3.61 -15.34 0.92
N ARG A 84 4.13 -16.14 1.86
CA ARG A 84 3.88 -15.93 3.28
C ARG A 84 4.34 -14.55 3.72
N LEU A 85 5.54 -14.13 3.31
CA LEU A 85 6.07 -12.81 3.62
C LEU A 85 5.23 -11.71 2.95
N ILE A 86 4.79 -11.91 1.70
CA ILE A 86 3.94 -10.95 1.00
C ILE A 86 2.60 -10.75 1.74
N LEU A 87 1.88 -11.83 2.04
CA LEU A 87 0.56 -11.75 2.66
C LEU A 87 0.63 -11.22 4.08
N ASN A 88 1.61 -11.65 4.88
CA ASN A 88 1.79 -11.13 6.23
C ASN A 88 2.26 -9.68 6.23
N GLY A 89 3.20 -9.30 5.36
CA GLY A 89 3.65 -7.92 5.24
C GLY A 89 2.52 -6.98 4.81
N MET A 90 1.65 -7.41 3.90
CA MET A 90 0.45 -6.66 3.55
C MET A 90 -0.52 -6.54 4.72
N LEU A 91 -0.76 -7.63 5.46
CA LEU A 91 -1.62 -7.62 6.63
C LEU A 91 -1.08 -6.67 7.73
N ASP A 92 0.22 -6.72 7.99
CA ASP A 92 0.90 -5.86 8.96
C ASP A 92 0.77 -4.39 8.55
N THR A 93 0.96 -4.07 7.28
CA THR A 93 0.77 -2.72 6.76
C THR A 93 -0.68 -2.25 6.91
N HIS A 94 -1.66 -3.09 6.61
CA HIS A 94 -3.08 -2.72 6.71
C HIS A 94 -3.55 -2.47 8.15
N THR A 95 -2.84 -3.05 9.13
CA THR A 95 -3.17 -3.03 10.56
C THR A 95 -2.11 -2.35 11.42
N LEU A 96 -1.25 -1.54 10.79
CA LEU A 96 -0.05 -0.97 11.39
C LEU A 96 -0.35 -0.22 12.71
N GLY A 97 0.39 -0.56 13.76
CA GLY A 97 0.27 0.08 15.08
C GLY A 97 -1.07 -0.16 15.77
N GLY A 98 -1.80 -1.21 15.37
CA GLY A 98 -3.17 -1.48 15.84
C GLY A 98 -4.22 -0.59 15.17
N GLU A 99 -3.79 0.38 14.36
CA GLU A 99 -4.70 1.20 13.57
C GLU A 99 -5.05 0.46 12.28
N CYS A 100 -6.33 0.14 12.13
CA CYS A 100 -6.81 -0.60 10.98
C CYS A 100 -7.03 0.37 9.80
N ARG A 101 -5.92 0.85 9.23
CA ARG A 101 -5.87 1.93 8.23
C ARG A 101 -6.26 1.46 6.83
N GLY A 102 -6.17 0.16 6.57
CA GLY A 102 -6.31 -0.42 5.24
C GLY A 102 -5.10 -0.10 4.35
N CYS A 103 -5.27 -0.04 3.04
CA CYS A 103 -4.18 0.23 2.09
C CYS A 103 -4.32 1.64 1.50
N LEU A 104 -3.27 2.47 1.59
CA LEU A 104 -3.26 3.81 0.99
C LEU A 104 -3.60 3.76 -0.51
N GLY A 105 -3.03 2.78 -1.24
CA GLY A 105 -3.28 2.62 -2.66
C GLY A 105 -4.72 2.25 -3.01
N ILE A 106 -5.38 1.42 -2.19
CA ILE A 106 -6.79 1.05 -2.40
C ILE A 106 -7.72 2.20 -1.97
N ASN A 107 -7.47 2.80 -0.81
CA ASN A 107 -8.26 3.92 -0.31
C ASN A 107 -8.23 5.13 -1.27
N GLY A 108 -7.08 5.39 -1.90
CA GLY A 108 -6.94 6.46 -2.89
C GLY A 108 -7.60 6.14 -4.24
N ALA A 109 -7.63 4.86 -4.66
CA ALA A 109 -8.16 4.46 -5.96
C ALA A 109 -9.70 4.52 -6.05
N LEU A 110 -10.39 4.60 -4.90
CA LEU A 110 -11.83 4.76 -4.80
C LEU A 110 -12.32 6.21 -5.00
N ALA A 111 -11.40 7.16 -5.19
CA ALA A 111 -11.73 8.54 -5.60
C ALA A 111 -12.61 8.53 -6.85
N CYS A 112 -13.56 9.44 -7.06
CA CYS A 112 -14.48 9.39 -8.22
C CYS A 112 -14.50 10.66 -9.09
N SER A 113 -13.92 11.77 -8.65
CA SER A 113 -13.93 13.02 -9.40
C SER A 113 -12.96 13.01 -10.57
N GLU A 114 -13.27 13.81 -11.59
CA GLU A 114 -12.39 14.07 -12.73
C GLU A 114 -11.03 14.63 -12.29
N GLY A 115 -11.01 15.45 -11.22
CA GLY A 115 -9.79 16.03 -10.65
C GLY A 115 -8.88 15.05 -9.91
N ALA A 116 -9.31 13.79 -9.72
CA ALA A 116 -8.52 12.73 -9.12
C ALA A 116 -8.09 11.64 -10.13
N GLU A 117 -8.41 11.81 -11.42
CA GLU A 117 -8.18 10.78 -12.43
C GLU A 117 -6.69 10.40 -12.57
N THR A 118 -5.80 11.40 -12.57
CA THR A 118 -4.35 11.17 -12.68
C THR A 118 -3.80 10.36 -11.51
N ILE A 119 -4.32 10.59 -10.30
CA ILE A 119 -3.98 9.83 -9.10
C ILE A 119 -4.55 8.41 -9.18
N ARG A 120 -5.81 8.27 -9.59
CA ARG A 120 -6.44 6.95 -9.76
C ARG A 120 -5.64 6.08 -10.74
N GLN A 121 -5.25 6.64 -11.88
CA GLN A 121 -4.45 5.92 -12.88
C GLN A 121 -3.10 5.48 -12.32
N GLU A 122 -2.41 6.35 -11.59
CA GLU A 122 -1.15 5.99 -10.93
C GLU A 122 -1.33 4.84 -9.93
N LEU A 123 -2.39 4.87 -9.12
CA LEU A 123 -2.69 3.81 -8.15
C LEU A 123 -3.03 2.49 -8.83
N ILE A 124 -3.74 2.53 -9.98
CA ILE A 124 -3.99 1.35 -10.82
C ILE A 124 -2.66 0.80 -11.35
N THR A 125 -1.78 1.65 -11.88
CA THR A 125 -0.46 1.23 -12.38
C THR A 125 0.37 0.55 -11.29
N ARG A 126 0.43 1.12 -10.08
CA ARG A 126 1.16 0.54 -8.94
C ARG A 126 0.57 -0.82 -8.52
N ARG A 127 -0.76 -0.94 -8.51
CA ARG A 127 -1.46 -2.21 -8.22
C ARG A 127 -1.12 -3.29 -9.26
N ILE A 128 -1.22 -2.95 -10.54
CA ILE A 128 -0.88 -3.85 -11.65
C ILE A 128 0.59 -4.26 -11.55
N GLY A 129 1.51 -3.31 -11.31
CA GLY A 129 2.92 -3.60 -11.15
C GLY A 129 3.23 -4.61 -10.04
N SER A 130 2.54 -4.50 -8.89
CA SER A 130 2.67 -5.46 -7.79
C SER A 130 2.16 -6.86 -8.16
N GLU A 131 1.04 -6.94 -8.88
CA GLU A 131 0.49 -8.20 -9.39
C GLU A 131 1.40 -8.84 -10.43
N THR A 132 1.95 -8.05 -11.36
CA THR A 132 2.93 -8.51 -12.34
C THR A 132 4.19 -9.04 -11.67
N ALA A 133 4.71 -8.36 -10.64
CA ALA A 133 5.90 -8.82 -9.93
C ALA A 133 5.67 -10.17 -9.24
N LEU A 134 4.49 -10.36 -8.62
CA LEU A 134 4.09 -11.65 -8.05
C LEU A 134 3.94 -12.73 -9.12
N LEU A 135 3.30 -12.41 -10.25
CA LEU A 135 3.18 -13.33 -11.38
C LEU A 135 4.54 -13.84 -11.86
N GLU A 136 5.51 -12.96 -12.05
CA GLU A 136 6.85 -13.36 -12.50
C GLU A 136 7.56 -14.25 -11.46
N ARG A 137 7.38 -13.98 -10.15
CA ARG A 137 7.89 -14.86 -9.09
C ARG A 137 7.25 -16.25 -9.14
N LEU A 138 5.94 -16.35 -9.41
CA LEU A 138 5.23 -17.63 -9.52
C LEU A 138 5.64 -18.40 -10.79
N LYS A 139 5.82 -17.71 -11.92
CA LYS A 139 6.36 -18.34 -13.14
C LYS A 139 7.75 -18.91 -12.92
N ARG A 140 8.62 -18.17 -12.20
CA ARG A 140 9.95 -18.65 -11.79
C ARG A 140 9.83 -19.92 -10.94
N ALA A 141 8.99 -19.92 -9.91
CA ALA A 141 8.74 -21.07 -9.04
C ALA A 141 8.30 -22.31 -9.83
N LYS A 142 7.40 -22.12 -10.80
CA LYS A 142 6.93 -23.19 -11.69
C LYS A 142 8.05 -23.76 -12.55
N HIS A 143 8.92 -22.91 -13.08
CA HIS A 143 10.09 -23.35 -13.85
C HIS A 143 11.10 -24.12 -12.99
N GLU A 144 11.28 -23.70 -11.74
CA GLU A 144 12.16 -24.32 -10.75
C GLU A 144 11.56 -25.60 -10.12
N GLY A 145 10.33 -25.96 -10.48
CA GLY A 145 9.65 -27.16 -9.97
C GLY A 145 9.08 -27.02 -8.56
N GLU A 146 9.02 -25.81 -8.01
CA GLU A 146 8.38 -25.53 -6.73
C GLU A 146 6.84 -25.49 -6.82
N LEU A 147 6.30 -25.28 -8.03
CA LEU A 147 4.87 -25.35 -8.30
C LEU A 147 4.58 -26.44 -9.34
N SER A 148 3.40 -27.03 -9.26
CA SER A 148 2.89 -27.95 -10.27
C SER A 148 3.02 -27.39 -11.69
N SER A 149 3.37 -28.25 -12.64
CA SER A 149 3.39 -27.91 -14.07
C SER A 149 2.01 -27.49 -14.60
N SER A 150 0.92 -27.88 -13.94
CA SER A 150 -0.44 -27.45 -14.25
C SER A 150 -0.87 -26.15 -13.57
N ALA A 151 -0.04 -25.55 -12.71
CA ALA A 151 -0.40 -24.34 -11.97
C ALA A 151 -0.66 -23.15 -12.91
N ASP A 152 -1.81 -22.50 -12.72
CA ASP A 152 -2.17 -21.23 -13.36
C ASP A 152 -1.59 -20.07 -12.54
N CYS A 153 -0.41 -19.58 -12.95
CA CYS A 153 0.29 -18.52 -12.23
C CYS A 153 -0.44 -17.18 -12.31
N GLU A 154 -1.18 -16.92 -13.39
CA GLU A 154 -1.92 -15.67 -13.57
C GLU A 154 -3.10 -15.61 -12.60
N MET A 155 -3.90 -16.68 -12.57
CA MET A 155 -5.00 -16.78 -11.62
C MET A 155 -4.50 -16.79 -10.18
N LEU A 156 -3.39 -17.47 -9.89
CA LEU A 156 -2.81 -17.49 -8.55
C LEU A 156 -2.35 -16.10 -8.10
N ALA A 157 -1.63 -15.35 -8.94
CA ALA A 157 -1.22 -13.97 -8.63
C ALA A 157 -2.44 -13.08 -8.36
N LYS A 158 -3.44 -13.14 -9.24
CA LYS A 158 -4.68 -12.36 -9.11
C LYS A 158 -5.46 -12.72 -7.84
N TYR A 159 -5.57 -14.01 -7.53
CA TYR A 159 -6.22 -14.51 -6.31
C TYR A 159 -5.55 -13.95 -5.06
N LEU A 160 -4.23 -14.09 -4.93
CA LEU A 160 -3.47 -13.63 -3.77
C LEU A 160 -3.59 -12.12 -3.57
N MET A 161 -3.45 -11.35 -4.66
CA MET A 161 -3.62 -9.90 -4.62
C MET A 161 -5.05 -9.50 -4.25
N THR A 162 -6.05 -10.21 -4.76
CA THR A 162 -7.46 -9.96 -4.42
C THR A 162 -7.73 -10.22 -2.94
N VAL A 163 -7.20 -11.32 -2.38
CA VAL A 163 -7.32 -11.61 -0.94
C VAL A 163 -6.67 -10.50 -0.11
N ALA A 164 -5.46 -10.09 -0.46
CA ALA A 164 -4.76 -9.03 0.28
C ALA A 164 -5.48 -7.67 0.20
N GLN A 165 -6.11 -7.36 -0.93
CA GLN A 165 -6.96 -6.18 -1.08
C GLN A 165 -8.25 -6.29 -0.26
N GLY A 166 -8.86 -7.48 -0.21
CA GLY A 166 -10.00 -7.76 0.66
C GLY A 166 -9.65 -7.56 2.14
N MET A 167 -8.48 -8.03 2.58
CA MET A 167 -7.98 -7.77 3.94
C MET A 167 -7.80 -6.27 4.21
N ALA A 168 -7.34 -5.48 3.23
CA ALA A 168 -7.23 -4.03 3.38
C ALA A 168 -8.59 -3.38 3.63
N VAL A 169 -9.63 -3.82 2.94
CA VAL A 169 -11.01 -3.35 3.13
C VAL A 169 -11.56 -3.74 4.50
N GLN A 170 -11.33 -4.99 4.93
CA GLN A 170 -11.76 -5.46 6.26
C GLN A 170 -11.03 -4.73 7.39
N ALA A 171 -9.71 -4.53 7.24
CA ALA A 171 -8.95 -3.70 8.16
C ALA A 171 -9.53 -2.29 8.20
N LYS A 172 -9.82 -1.67 7.05
CA LYS A 172 -10.44 -0.35 7.01
C LYS A 172 -11.78 -0.28 7.78
N ALA A 173 -12.54 -1.39 7.82
CA ALA A 173 -13.77 -1.53 8.58
C ALA A 173 -13.57 -1.84 10.08
N GLY A 174 -12.33 -1.89 10.56
CA GLY A 174 -11.98 -2.11 11.98
C GLY A 174 -11.72 -3.56 12.35
N VAL A 175 -11.61 -4.48 11.39
CA VAL A 175 -11.22 -5.86 11.67
C VAL A 175 -9.74 -5.91 12.01
N THR A 176 -9.42 -6.45 13.20
CA THR A 176 -8.06 -6.47 13.72
C THR A 176 -7.18 -7.49 13.00
N ARG A 177 -5.86 -7.33 13.16
CA ARG A 177 -4.85 -8.24 12.63
C ARG A 177 -5.12 -9.69 13.04
N GLU A 178 -5.44 -9.91 14.31
CA GLU A 178 -5.66 -11.25 14.88
C GLU A 178 -6.87 -11.94 14.23
N LYS A 179 -7.87 -11.17 13.82
CA LYS A 179 -9.06 -11.70 13.13
C LYS A 179 -8.83 -11.94 11.65
N LEU A 180 -7.88 -11.25 11.03
CA LEU A 180 -7.52 -11.41 9.62
C LEU A 180 -6.41 -12.45 9.39
N GLN A 181 -5.54 -12.70 10.38
CA GLN A 181 -4.47 -13.69 10.30
C GLN A 181 -4.95 -15.09 9.85
N PRO A 182 -6.10 -15.63 10.34
CA PRO A 182 -6.59 -16.93 9.88
C PRO A 182 -6.86 -16.99 8.37
N MET A 183 -7.15 -15.85 7.71
CA MET A 183 -7.31 -15.79 6.26
C MET A 183 -5.99 -16.01 5.53
N VAL A 184 -4.91 -15.40 6.04
CA VAL A 184 -3.54 -15.62 5.52
C VAL A 184 -3.15 -17.09 5.71
N ASP A 185 -3.38 -17.62 6.91
CA ASP A 185 -3.05 -19.00 7.25
C ASP A 185 -3.82 -20.00 6.36
N TYR A 186 -5.10 -19.74 6.12
CA TYR A 186 -5.93 -20.57 5.22
C TYR A 186 -5.38 -20.58 3.80
N VAL A 187 -5.06 -19.41 3.24
CA VAL A 187 -4.48 -19.28 1.90
C VAL A 187 -3.15 -20.03 1.80
N ILE A 188 -2.28 -19.90 2.80
CA ILE A 188 -0.97 -20.58 2.83
C ILE A 188 -1.15 -22.10 2.98
N SER A 189 -2.13 -22.55 3.77
CA SER A 189 -2.41 -23.98 3.98
C SER A 189 -3.02 -24.66 2.76
N GLY A 190 -3.82 -23.92 1.98
CA GLY A 190 -4.42 -24.38 0.73
C GLY A 190 -3.42 -24.42 -0.43
N TRP A 191 -2.20 -23.93 -0.22
CA TRP A 191 -1.10 -24.03 -1.17
C TRP A 191 -0.58 -25.46 -1.22
N SER A 192 -1.22 -26.30 -2.04
CA SER A 192 -0.73 -27.65 -2.33
C SER A 192 0.64 -27.57 -3.03
N ARG A 193 1.61 -28.35 -2.52
CA ARG A 193 2.91 -28.61 -3.16
C ARG A 193 2.73 -29.25 -4.53
#